data_AF-A0A9D6W3E1-F1
#
_entry.id   AF-A0A9D6W3E1-F1
#
_cell.length_a   1.000
_cell.length_b   1.000
_cell.length_c   1.000
_cell.angle_alpha   90.00
_cell.angle_beta   90.00
_cell.angle_gamma   90.00
#
_symmetry.space_group_name_H-M   'P 1'
#
loop_
_entity.id
_entity.type
_entity.pdbx_description
1 polymer ?
#
loop_
_entity_poly.entity_id
_entity_poly.type
_entity_poly.pdbx_seq_one_letter_code
_entity_poly.pdbx_strand_id
1 'polypeptide(L)'
;MMRQTLMLVAFGAAALTACGDSTTNLSGDADGATEADTTLDVEDGDEAETAPDVAADADIGTDADADPDADSSADAEAEAETEAEAEAEADGGPTGAPIGAPCAAADDCLDGAVPAECLRESFGAAWPDGYCSAIGCRDDAECPGGPPGAICVGTGGGMPLCFATCDSALDDCRTGYHCLDPDGPGLLAGVCLPACRDDGDCAAGETCDTGDGLPVCRSTAGAANGGACVTLADCASGSGCHPESETTGMSGWPGGLCTQGCQADADCTNGGVCALNCSDENRTRGDDCDDDGVAGPDESGVEGQCLAACDPADAGACPRDGYTCRAVGENFGGAVNACAPDCSEAGGGCTVAGNVCDPAGGALGGDAWGLGRCQPPFDPALLGGPCSVTGGCTGGTCMAELFSGFPHGNCVEECIAGPGGDPCPGTSLCLAPPGEPGWCADLCSPSSPSCRDGYECRLVGGGAAWICLPGCTDNAQCEFECCDAAGSGACDPSRTRCL
;
A
#
# COMPACT_ATOMS: atom_id res chain seq x y z
N MET A 1 29.47 9.58 7.11
CA MET A 1 29.07 8.17 7.34
C MET A 1 28.07 8.17 8.48
N MET A 2 26.80 8.50 8.19
CA MET A 2 25.70 8.37 9.13
C MET A 2 25.08 7.00 8.92
N ARG A 3 25.07 6.18 9.98
CA ARG A 3 24.30 4.93 10.06
C ARG A 3 22.88 5.32 10.45
N GLN A 4 21.89 4.96 9.64
CA GLN A 4 20.48 4.99 10.04
C GLN A 4 20.21 3.85 11.04
N THR A 5 19.50 4.19 12.11
CA THR A 5 19.11 3.29 13.20
C THR A 5 17.71 2.74 12.92
N LEU A 6 17.59 1.42 12.99
CA LEU A 6 16.39 0.60 12.84
C LEU A 6 15.33 0.96 13.91
N MET A 7 14.12 1.35 13.52
CA MET A 7 12.96 1.43 14.42
C MET A 7 12.22 0.08 14.43
N LEU A 8 12.02 -0.47 15.63
CA LEU A 8 11.22 -1.67 15.90
C LEU A 8 9.81 -1.21 16.29
N VAL A 9 8.79 -1.54 15.51
CA VAL A 9 7.38 -1.35 15.90
C VAL A 9 6.89 -2.63 16.57
N ALA A 10 6.59 -2.55 17.86
CA ALA A 10 6.04 -3.66 18.64
C ALA A 10 4.52 -3.53 18.74
N PHE A 11 3.77 -4.46 18.13
CA PHE A 11 2.33 -4.59 18.35
C PHE A 11 2.06 -5.29 19.69
N GLY A 12 1.53 -4.54 20.65
CA GLY A 12 1.11 -5.06 21.95
C GLY A 12 -0.31 -5.63 21.91
N ALA A 13 -0.46 -6.93 22.18
CA ALA A 13 -1.76 -7.55 22.42
C ALA A 13 -2.32 -7.13 23.79
N ALA A 14 -3.37 -6.32 23.80
CA ALA A 14 -4.08 -5.96 25.03
C ALA A 14 -5.08 -7.06 25.42
N ALA A 15 -4.79 -7.77 26.51
CA ALA A 15 -5.72 -8.70 27.14
C ALA A 15 -6.74 -7.94 28.00
N LEU A 16 -7.99 -7.81 27.52
CA LEU A 16 -9.09 -7.25 28.29
C LEU A 16 -9.58 -8.27 29.34
N THR A 17 -9.30 -7.97 30.61
CA THR A 17 -9.88 -8.68 31.76
C THR A 17 -11.07 -7.88 32.29
N ALA A 18 -12.28 -8.42 32.15
CA ALA A 18 -13.51 -7.81 32.65
C ALA A 18 -13.78 -8.16 34.12
N CYS A 19 -13.99 -7.15 34.96
CA CYS A 19 -14.70 -7.11 36.25
C CYS A 19 -14.92 -5.61 36.55
N GLY A 20 -16.03 -5.05 37.00
CA GLY A 20 -17.34 -5.52 37.44
C GLY A 20 -18.12 -4.27 37.88
N ASP A 21 -19.45 -4.37 37.81
CA ASP A 21 -20.45 -3.34 38.09
C ASP A 21 -20.43 -2.84 39.55
N SER A 22 -20.58 -1.52 39.79
CA SER A 22 -21.17 -0.94 41.01
C SER A 22 -21.45 0.56 40.87
N THR A 23 -22.74 0.85 40.83
CA THR A 23 -23.40 2.14 41.08
C THR A 23 -22.88 2.90 42.31
N THR A 24 -22.58 4.19 42.16
CA THR A 24 -22.95 5.24 43.15
C THR A 24 -22.99 6.62 42.50
N ASN A 25 -24.17 7.26 42.57
CA ASN A 25 -24.36 8.71 42.52
C ASN A 25 -23.46 9.41 43.56
N LEU A 26 -22.86 10.54 43.20
CA LEU A 26 -22.68 11.70 44.07
C LEU A 26 -22.46 12.97 43.23
N SER A 27 -23.46 13.84 43.28
CA SER A 27 -23.37 15.28 43.04
C SER A 27 -22.40 15.93 44.03
N GLY A 28 -21.53 16.83 43.56
CA GLY A 28 -20.70 17.64 44.46
C GLY A 28 -19.93 18.73 43.71
N ASP A 29 -20.13 19.96 44.15
CA ASP A 29 -19.66 21.23 43.61
C ASP A 29 -18.13 21.41 43.51
N ALA A 30 -17.78 22.39 42.69
CA ALA A 30 -16.47 23.00 42.52
C ALA A 30 -15.86 23.53 43.84
N ASP A 31 -14.53 23.45 43.94
CA ASP A 31 -13.67 24.62 44.14
C ASP A 31 -12.18 24.21 44.24
N GLY A 32 -11.35 24.91 43.46
CA GLY A 32 -9.96 25.29 43.76
C GLY A 32 -8.95 24.22 44.18
N ALA A 33 -8.02 23.89 43.27
CA ALA A 33 -6.69 23.43 43.66
C ALA A 33 -5.62 24.13 42.82
N THR A 34 -4.79 24.88 43.54
CA THR A 34 -3.54 25.53 43.17
C THR A 34 -2.52 24.55 42.60
N GLU A 35 -1.81 25.00 41.56
CA GLU A 35 -0.68 24.31 40.94
C GLU A 35 0.50 24.19 41.92
N ALA A 36 1.05 22.99 42.00
CA ALA A 36 2.31 22.70 42.68
C ALA A 36 3.39 22.52 41.59
N ASP A 37 4.20 23.56 41.47
CA ASP A 37 5.47 23.58 40.76
C ASP A 37 6.43 22.56 41.40
N THR A 38 6.91 21.60 40.61
CA THR A 38 7.97 20.66 41.00
C THR A 38 9.08 20.72 39.97
N THR A 39 10.00 21.65 40.17
CA THR A 39 11.35 21.65 39.60
C THR A 39 12.11 20.42 40.11
N LEU A 40 12.44 19.48 39.23
CA LEU A 40 13.44 18.45 39.49
C LEU A 40 14.76 18.88 38.86
N ASP A 41 15.67 19.34 39.72
CA ASP A 41 17.10 19.46 39.43
C ASP A 41 17.68 18.07 39.18
N VAL A 42 18.19 17.83 37.97
CA VAL A 42 19.04 16.68 37.64
C VAL A 42 20.48 17.16 37.73
N GLU A 43 21.18 16.71 38.77
CA GLU A 43 22.61 16.94 38.95
C GLU A 43 23.44 16.10 37.96
N ASP A 44 24.34 16.78 37.26
CA ASP A 44 25.42 16.21 36.44
C ASP A 44 26.32 15.27 37.25
N GLY A 45 26.54 14.06 36.72
CA GLY A 45 27.48 13.08 37.25
C GLY A 45 28.49 12.65 36.19
N ASP A 46 29.63 13.35 36.16
CA ASP A 46 30.90 12.92 35.56
C ASP A 46 31.40 11.62 36.21
N GLU A 47 31.66 10.56 35.43
CA GLU A 47 32.67 9.55 35.77
C GLU A 47 33.34 9.04 34.48
N ALA A 48 34.66 9.06 34.50
CA ALA A 48 35.55 8.75 33.40
C ALA A 48 36.14 7.33 33.51
N GLU A 49 36.62 6.86 32.35
CA GLU A 49 37.65 5.83 32.13
C GLU A 49 37.36 4.36 32.48
N THR A 50 37.45 3.48 31.46
CA THR A 50 38.60 2.55 31.30
C THR A 50 38.44 1.68 30.05
N ALA A 51 39.47 1.68 29.20
CA ALA A 51 39.68 0.67 28.15
C ALA A 51 40.37 -0.58 28.73
N PRO A 52 40.30 -1.73 28.04
CA PRO A 52 41.51 -2.52 27.93
C PRO A 52 41.84 -2.97 26.50
N ASP A 53 43.11 -2.76 26.16
CA ASP A 53 43.88 -3.49 25.16
C ASP A 53 43.90 -5.00 25.50
N VAL A 54 43.69 -5.86 24.50
CA VAL A 54 44.32 -7.19 24.46
C VAL A 54 44.72 -7.52 23.03
N ALA A 55 46.02 -7.67 22.83
CA ALA A 55 46.62 -8.30 21.67
C ALA A 55 47.18 -9.67 22.05
N ALA A 56 47.35 -10.50 21.01
CA ALA A 56 48.30 -11.59 20.83
C ALA A 56 47.84 -13.06 21.03
N ASP A 57 47.99 -13.77 19.91
CA ASP A 57 48.53 -15.13 19.70
C ASP A 57 47.77 -16.37 20.20
N ALA A 58 47.40 -17.23 19.23
CA ALA A 58 47.80 -18.65 19.24
C ALA A 58 47.60 -19.30 17.85
N ASP A 59 48.71 -19.84 17.32
CA ASP A 59 48.79 -20.84 16.26
C ASP A 59 47.98 -22.12 16.58
N ILE A 60 47.29 -22.65 15.57
CA ILE A 60 46.91 -24.08 15.37
C ILE A 60 46.74 -24.17 13.83
N GLY A 61 47.40 -25.02 13.06
CA GLY A 61 47.92 -26.36 13.28
C GLY A 61 47.57 -27.14 12.02
N THR A 62 48.48 -27.15 11.05
CA THR A 62 48.46 -28.01 9.85
C THR A 62 48.76 -29.45 10.25
N ASP A 63 47.90 -30.40 9.89
CA ASP A 63 48.18 -31.83 9.60
C ASP A 63 46.89 -32.39 8.95
N ALA A 64 46.87 -32.73 7.66
CA ALA A 64 47.30 -34.00 7.08
C ALA A 64 46.51 -35.19 7.65
N ASP A 65 45.58 -35.75 6.86
CA ASP A 65 45.55 -37.19 6.59
C ASP A 65 44.72 -37.50 5.34
N ALA A 66 45.37 -38.21 4.44
CA ALA A 66 44.83 -38.84 3.26
C ALA A 66 44.29 -40.22 3.65
N ASP A 67 43.16 -40.63 3.08
CA ASP A 67 42.78 -42.04 3.01
C ASP A 67 42.35 -42.38 1.57
N PRO A 68 43.13 -43.22 0.85
CA PRO A 68 42.78 -43.75 -0.45
C PRO A 68 42.17 -45.16 -0.35
N ASP A 69 41.32 -45.46 -1.33
CA ASP A 69 40.97 -46.81 -1.81
C ASP A 69 40.09 -47.71 -0.92
N ALA A 70 38.84 -47.86 -1.35
CA ALA A 70 38.12 -49.13 -1.23
C ALA A 70 37.39 -49.44 -2.54
N ASP A 71 38.16 -50.09 -3.41
CA ASP A 71 37.76 -50.86 -4.59
C ASP A 71 36.80 -52.01 -4.20
N SER A 72 35.80 -52.31 -5.04
CA SER A 72 35.37 -53.66 -5.46
C SER A 72 33.87 -53.78 -5.81
N SER A 73 33.64 -53.81 -7.13
CA SER A 73 32.88 -54.83 -7.88
C SER A 73 31.57 -55.41 -7.31
N ALA A 74 30.48 -55.19 -8.06
CA ALA A 74 29.56 -56.27 -8.41
C ALA A 74 28.83 -55.95 -9.73
N ASP A 75 29.17 -56.73 -10.76
CA ASP A 75 28.36 -57.00 -11.95
C ASP A 75 26.95 -57.47 -11.57
N ALA A 76 25.91 -56.97 -12.26
CA ALA A 76 24.74 -57.76 -12.62
C ALA A 76 23.78 -57.00 -13.56
N GLU A 77 23.74 -57.49 -14.80
CA GLU A 77 22.54 -57.71 -15.61
C GLU A 77 21.96 -56.51 -16.36
N ALA A 78 22.41 -56.44 -17.61
CA ALA A 78 21.75 -55.79 -18.72
C ALA A 78 20.36 -56.43 -18.97
N GLU A 79 19.33 -55.60 -18.91
CA GLU A 79 18.10 -55.81 -19.67
C GLU A 79 17.93 -54.59 -20.58
N ALA A 80 18.04 -54.86 -21.87
CA ALA A 80 17.86 -53.91 -22.95
C ALA A 80 16.35 -53.64 -23.13
N GLU A 81 15.86 -52.57 -22.53
CA GLU A 81 14.55 -52.01 -22.85
C GLU A 81 14.76 -50.75 -23.68
N THR A 82 14.69 -50.95 -25.00
CA THR A 82 14.29 -50.02 -26.05
C THR A 82 14.20 -48.54 -25.65
N GLU A 83 15.24 -47.79 -26.01
CA GLU A 83 15.28 -46.34 -26.07
C GLU A 83 14.15 -45.84 -27.00
N ALA A 84 12.97 -45.60 -26.43
CA ALA A 84 12.11 -44.55 -26.94
C ALA A 84 12.80 -43.25 -26.50
N GLU A 85 13.58 -42.66 -27.40
CA GLU A 85 13.94 -41.26 -27.39
C GLU A 85 12.62 -40.47 -27.35
N ALA A 86 12.04 -40.35 -26.16
CA ALA A 86 11.15 -39.25 -25.85
C ALA A 86 12.02 -38.02 -26.05
N GLU A 87 11.85 -37.37 -27.20
CA GLU A 87 12.29 -36.00 -27.40
C GLU A 87 11.84 -35.28 -26.14
N ALA A 88 12.80 -34.96 -25.26
CA ALA A 88 12.55 -34.08 -24.14
C ALA A 88 12.00 -32.82 -24.81
N GLU A 89 10.68 -32.64 -24.72
CA GLU A 89 10.05 -31.42 -25.20
C GLU A 89 10.87 -30.33 -24.54
N ALA A 90 11.57 -29.55 -25.39
CA ALA A 90 12.42 -28.49 -24.91
C ALA A 90 11.54 -27.66 -23.99
N ASP A 91 11.78 -27.78 -22.67
CA ASP A 91 11.06 -27.07 -21.64
C ASP A 91 10.96 -25.65 -22.15
N GLY A 92 9.74 -25.28 -22.55
CA GLY A 92 9.48 -24.02 -23.21
C GLY A 92 9.94 -22.96 -22.23
N GLY A 93 11.16 -22.45 -22.43
CA GLY A 93 11.75 -21.47 -21.54
C GLY A 93 10.72 -20.37 -21.32
N PRO A 94 10.68 -19.79 -20.11
CA PRO A 94 9.60 -18.91 -19.70
C PRO A 94 9.31 -17.88 -20.81
N THR A 95 8.11 -17.96 -21.36
CA THR A 95 7.68 -17.12 -22.47
C THR A 95 7.17 -15.83 -21.89
N GLY A 96 7.92 -14.75 -22.03
CA GLY A 96 7.51 -13.42 -21.59
C GLY A 96 8.55 -12.37 -21.95
N ALA A 97 8.12 -11.12 -21.98
CA ALA A 97 8.98 -9.97 -22.24
C ALA A 97 9.76 -9.58 -20.97
N PRO A 98 11.05 -9.21 -21.08
CA PRO A 98 11.86 -8.86 -19.92
C PRO A 98 11.37 -7.57 -19.25
N ILE A 99 11.82 -7.31 -18.02
CA ILE A 99 11.56 -6.06 -17.31
C ILE A 99 11.92 -4.85 -18.18
N GLY A 100 11.05 -3.84 -18.19
CA GLY A 100 11.15 -2.62 -19.01
C GLY A 100 10.63 -2.74 -20.44
N ALA A 101 10.30 -3.93 -20.92
CA ALA A 101 9.68 -4.13 -22.21
C ALA A 101 8.23 -3.61 -22.25
N PRO A 102 7.70 -3.24 -23.44
CA PRO A 102 6.29 -2.93 -23.62
C PRO A 102 5.42 -4.18 -23.40
N CYS A 103 4.21 -3.97 -22.90
CA CYS A 103 3.23 -5.02 -22.61
C CYS A 103 1.80 -4.48 -22.69
N ALA A 104 0.83 -5.37 -22.92
CA ALA A 104 -0.59 -5.04 -22.88
C ALA A 104 -1.30 -5.67 -21.67
N ALA A 105 -0.79 -6.80 -21.15
CA ALA A 105 -1.29 -7.54 -19.99
C ALA A 105 -0.14 -8.23 -19.22
N ALA A 106 -0.41 -8.71 -18.00
CA ALA A 106 0.58 -9.39 -17.16
C ALA A 106 1.22 -10.62 -17.84
N ASP A 107 0.42 -11.44 -18.54
CA ASP A 107 0.89 -12.62 -19.29
C ASP A 107 1.88 -12.31 -20.41
N ASP A 108 2.04 -11.04 -20.80
CA ASP A 108 3.06 -10.63 -21.77
C ASP A 108 4.46 -10.54 -21.14
N CYS A 109 4.55 -10.51 -19.81
CA CYS A 109 5.76 -10.28 -19.06
C CYS A 109 6.41 -11.58 -18.59
N LEU A 110 7.74 -11.54 -18.46
CA LEU A 110 8.53 -12.68 -18.02
C LEU A 110 8.37 -12.86 -16.51
N ASP A 111 7.76 -13.97 -16.09
CA ASP A 111 7.71 -14.34 -14.67
C ASP A 111 9.09 -14.67 -14.11
N GLY A 112 9.28 -14.38 -12.83
CA GLY A 112 10.51 -14.66 -12.07
C GLY A 112 10.23 -15.20 -10.67
N ALA A 113 11.12 -14.88 -9.73
CA ALA A 113 10.91 -15.22 -8.31
C ALA A 113 9.74 -14.43 -7.70
N VAL A 114 9.42 -13.28 -8.30
CA VAL A 114 8.21 -12.51 -8.05
C VAL A 114 7.36 -12.45 -9.33
N PRO A 115 6.02 -12.48 -9.23
CA PRO A 115 5.13 -12.39 -10.38
C PRO A 115 5.36 -11.10 -11.16
N ALA A 116 5.40 -11.21 -12.50
CA ALA A 116 5.53 -10.04 -13.34
C ALA A 116 4.17 -9.39 -13.58
N GLU A 117 4.17 -8.06 -13.69
CA GLU A 117 2.98 -7.26 -13.90
C GLU A 117 3.21 -6.23 -15.01
N CYS A 118 2.16 -5.97 -15.77
CA CYS A 118 2.19 -4.97 -16.82
C CYS A 118 1.69 -3.62 -16.30
N LEU A 119 2.62 -2.71 -15.97
CA LEU A 119 2.28 -1.35 -15.55
C LEU A 119 1.82 -0.54 -16.76
N ARG A 120 0.62 0.03 -16.72
CA ARG A 120 0.07 0.86 -17.82
C ARG A 120 -0.31 2.25 -17.32
N GLU A 121 -1.07 2.28 -16.24
CA GLU A 121 -1.56 3.48 -15.55
C GLU A 121 -1.51 3.16 -14.06
N SER A 122 -0.32 3.27 -13.48
CA SER A 122 -0.05 2.81 -12.12
C SER A 122 0.77 3.86 -11.39
N PHE A 123 0.49 4.04 -10.10
CA PHE A 123 1.20 5.00 -9.24
C PHE A 123 1.14 6.46 -9.74
N GLY A 124 0.02 6.84 -10.37
CA GLY A 124 -0.17 8.19 -10.89
C GLY A 124 0.70 8.53 -12.12
N ALA A 125 1.48 7.58 -12.64
CA ALA A 125 2.27 7.76 -13.86
C ALA A 125 1.64 6.99 -15.03
N ALA A 126 1.66 7.61 -16.21
CA ALA A 126 1.41 6.90 -17.46
C ALA A 126 2.66 6.12 -17.85
N TRP A 127 2.51 4.86 -18.26
CA TRP A 127 3.60 4.01 -18.75
C TRP A 127 3.39 3.83 -20.26
N PRO A 128 4.02 4.65 -21.12
CA PRO A 128 3.85 4.55 -22.57
C PRO A 128 4.11 3.13 -23.06
N ASP A 129 3.15 2.59 -23.82
CA ASP A 129 3.14 1.23 -24.36
C ASP A 129 3.20 0.09 -23.31
N GLY A 130 2.86 0.38 -22.06
CA GLY A 130 2.98 -0.53 -20.92
C GLY A 130 4.43 -0.78 -20.52
N TYR A 131 4.68 -1.28 -19.32
CA TYR A 131 6.01 -1.60 -18.78
C TYR A 131 5.97 -2.88 -17.98
N CYS A 132 6.67 -3.91 -18.44
CA CYS A 132 6.86 -5.12 -17.64
C CYS A 132 7.70 -4.79 -16.40
N SER A 133 7.10 -4.95 -15.23
CA SER A 133 7.76 -4.86 -13.93
C SER A 133 7.48 -6.15 -13.15
N ALA A 134 8.00 -6.23 -11.93
CA ALA A 134 7.59 -7.23 -10.97
C ALA A 134 7.44 -6.54 -9.61
N ILE A 135 6.36 -6.85 -8.90
CA ILE A 135 5.96 -6.16 -7.67
C ILE A 135 6.39 -7.00 -6.46
N GLY A 136 6.98 -6.35 -5.46
CA GLY A 136 7.36 -7.01 -4.21
C GLY A 136 8.74 -7.68 -4.22
N CYS A 137 9.64 -7.30 -5.14
CA CYS A 137 11.03 -7.76 -5.10
C CYS A 137 11.74 -7.27 -3.83
N ARG A 138 12.80 -7.95 -3.36
CA ARG A 138 13.58 -7.48 -2.19
C ARG A 138 15.01 -7.11 -2.55
N ASP A 139 15.51 -7.77 -3.56
CA ASP A 139 16.83 -7.55 -4.12
C ASP A 139 16.79 -7.78 -5.64
N ASP A 140 17.86 -7.39 -6.30
CA ASP A 140 17.97 -7.42 -7.76
C ASP A 140 17.86 -8.84 -8.32
N ALA A 141 18.21 -9.88 -7.55
CA ALA A 141 18.19 -11.26 -8.02
C ALA A 141 16.78 -11.83 -8.13
N GLU A 142 15.80 -11.26 -7.42
CA GLU A 142 14.39 -11.64 -7.55
C GLU A 142 13.73 -11.06 -8.81
N CYS A 143 14.32 -10.02 -9.41
CA CYS A 143 13.77 -9.42 -10.62
C CYS A 143 13.89 -10.36 -11.84
N PRO A 144 12.81 -10.55 -12.62
CA PRO A 144 12.87 -11.35 -13.84
C PRO A 144 13.97 -10.84 -14.80
N GLY A 145 14.82 -11.76 -15.25
CA GLY A 145 16.03 -11.45 -16.04
C GLY A 145 17.28 -11.14 -15.21
N GLY A 146 17.12 -10.85 -13.92
CA GLY A 146 18.18 -10.63 -12.94
C GLY A 146 19.13 -9.48 -13.26
N PRO A 147 20.12 -9.23 -12.39
CA PRO A 147 21.19 -8.28 -12.69
C PRO A 147 22.07 -8.83 -13.83
N PRO A 148 22.62 -7.93 -14.67
CA PRO A 148 22.57 -6.48 -14.56
C PRO A 148 21.32 -5.84 -15.20
N GLY A 149 20.38 -6.62 -15.75
CA GLY A 149 19.30 -6.10 -16.61
C GLY A 149 18.13 -5.45 -15.86
N ALA A 150 17.92 -5.84 -14.60
CA ALA A 150 16.90 -5.25 -13.74
C ALA A 150 17.43 -5.08 -12.31
N ILE A 151 16.93 -4.06 -11.61
CA ILE A 151 17.18 -3.83 -10.19
C ILE A 151 15.88 -3.65 -9.43
N CYS A 152 15.92 -3.98 -8.15
CA CYS A 152 14.79 -3.84 -7.25
C CYS A 152 14.85 -2.49 -6.53
N VAL A 153 13.89 -1.60 -6.81
CA VAL A 153 13.85 -0.26 -6.21
C VAL A 153 12.66 -0.15 -5.27
N GLY A 154 12.93 0.20 -4.01
CA GLY A 154 11.90 0.53 -3.03
C GLY A 154 11.16 1.81 -3.43
N THR A 155 9.84 1.72 -3.60
CA THR A 155 8.99 2.93 -3.69
C THR A 155 8.62 3.37 -2.27
N GLY A 156 8.47 4.67 -2.03
CA GLY A 156 8.18 5.22 -0.69
C GLY A 156 6.91 4.66 -0.01
N GLY A 157 6.05 3.97 -0.74
CA GLY A 157 4.86 3.26 -0.24
C GLY A 157 5.10 1.80 0.17
N GLY A 158 6.35 1.35 0.30
CA GLY A 158 6.67 -0.01 0.77
C GLY A 158 6.49 -1.12 -0.26
N MET A 159 6.18 -0.79 -1.52
CA MET A 159 6.16 -1.74 -2.63
C MET A 159 7.39 -1.57 -3.50
N PRO A 160 8.44 -2.37 -3.29
CA PRO A 160 9.55 -2.42 -4.21
C PRO A 160 9.11 -2.93 -5.59
N LEU A 161 9.63 -2.30 -6.64
CA LEU A 161 9.34 -2.61 -8.04
C LEU A 161 10.63 -2.92 -8.78
N CYS A 162 10.58 -3.89 -9.68
CA CYS A 162 11.67 -4.17 -10.60
C CYS A 162 11.67 -3.18 -11.76
N PHE A 163 12.79 -2.48 -11.94
CA PHE A 163 13.01 -1.59 -13.07
C PHE A 163 14.18 -2.06 -13.91
N ALA A 164 14.06 -1.89 -15.23
CA ALA A 164 15.15 -2.07 -16.16
C ALA A 164 16.24 -1.06 -15.85
N THR A 165 17.48 -1.55 -15.76
CA THR A 165 18.65 -0.71 -15.56
C THR A 165 19.02 0.03 -16.84
N CYS A 166 19.75 1.12 -16.70
CA CYS A 166 20.31 1.89 -17.79
C CYS A 166 21.63 2.54 -17.41
N ASP A 167 22.41 2.89 -18.42
CA ASP A 167 23.60 3.72 -18.27
C ASP A 167 23.18 5.19 -18.41
N SER A 168 23.26 5.94 -17.32
CA SER A 168 22.88 7.36 -17.28
C SER A 168 23.72 8.23 -18.21
N ALA A 169 24.91 7.78 -18.62
CA ALA A 169 25.74 8.47 -19.60
C ALA A 169 25.30 8.20 -21.05
N LEU A 170 24.57 7.10 -21.30
CA LEU A 170 24.13 6.68 -22.63
C LEU A 170 22.65 6.93 -22.89
N ASP A 171 21.84 7.04 -21.83
CA ASP A 171 20.37 7.10 -21.91
C ASP A 171 19.80 6.00 -22.81
N ASP A 172 20.22 4.77 -22.56
CA ASP A 172 19.86 3.58 -23.34
C ASP A 172 18.46 3.04 -23.04
N CYS A 173 17.62 3.84 -22.39
CA CYS A 173 16.21 3.57 -22.23
C CYS A 173 15.46 3.60 -23.56
N ARG A 174 14.33 2.89 -23.61
CA ARG A 174 13.44 2.94 -24.78
C ARG A 174 12.82 4.34 -24.93
N THR A 175 12.37 4.66 -26.15
CA THR A 175 11.68 5.92 -26.44
C THR A 175 10.54 6.19 -25.46
N GLY A 176 10.47 7.41 -24.91
CA GLY A 176 9.49 7.82 -23.90
C GLY A 176 9.89 7.49 -22.46
N TYR A 177 11.10 6.96 -22.26
CA TYR A 177 11.69 6.68 -20.96
C TYR A 177 13.07 7.33 -20.90
N HIS A 178 13.46 7.75 -19.70
CA HIS A 178 14.78 8.29 -19.45
C HIS A 178 15.46 7.53 -18.33
N CYS A 179 16.78 7.50 -18.43
CA CYS A 179 17.61 6.96 -17.37
C CYS A 179 17.67 7.95 -16.21
N LEU A 180 17.08 7.56 -15.07
CA LEU A 180 17.13 8.31 -13.82
C LEU A 180 18.02 7.59 -12.80
N ASP A 181 18.89 8.33 -12.13
CA ASP A 181 19.76 7.83 -11.06
C ASP A 181 19.12 8.22 -9.71
N PRO A 182 18.37 7.32 -9.06
CA PRO A 182 17.63 7.65 -7.84
C PRO A 182 18.55 8.01 -6.66
N ASP A 183 19.80 7.55 -6.68
CA ASP A 183 20.79 7.78 -5.62
C ASP A 183 21.71 8.99 -5.90
N GLY A 184 21.46 9.69 -7.01
CA GLY A 184 22.29 10.79 -7.49
C GLY A 184 23.56 10.32 -8.20
N PRO A 185 24.22 11.20 -8.96
CA PRO A 185 25.18 10.82 -9.98
C PRO A 185 26.34 9.97 -9.46
N GLY A 186 26.41 8.72 -9.92
CA GLY A 186 27.66 7.97 -10.04
C GLY A 186 27.93 6.87 -9.01
N LEU A 187 26.91 6.37 -8.32
CA LEU A 187 27.07 5.23 -7.40
C LEU A 187 26.34 3.96 -7.83
N LEU A 188 25.24 4.05 -8.58
CA LEU A 188 24.43 2.90 -9.01
C LEU A 188 24.02 3.02 -10.48
N ALA A 189 23.56 1.89 -11.06
CA ALA A 189 22.96 1.90 -12.39
C ALA A 189 21.67 2.73 -12.33
N GLY A 190 21.42 3.57 -13.34
CA GLY A 190 20.15 4.26 -13.42
C GLY A 190 19.02 3.28 -13.72
N VAL A 191 17.78 3.75 -13.59
CA VAL A 191 16.58 3.00 -13.97
C VAL A 191 15.81 3.72 -15.07
N CYS A 192 15.22 2.93 -15.97
CA CYS A 192 14.35 3.46 -17.01
C CYS A 192 12.95 3.73 -16.47
N LEU A 193 12.61 5.02 -16.37
CA LEU A 193 11.31 5.52 -15.91
C LEU A 193 10.68 6.42 -16.98
N PRO A 194 9.33 6.48 -17.05
CA PRO A 194 8.61 7.32 -18.00
C PRO A 194 8.66 8.77 -17.51
N ALA A 195 9.83 9.38 -17.63
CA ALA A 195 10.11 10.73 -17.16
C ALA A 195 10.32 11.69 -18.33
N CYS A 196 10.39 12.98 -18.03
CA CYS A 196 10.85 14.03 -18.95
C CYS A 196 12.09 14.75 -18.37
N ARG A 197 12.90 15.39 -19.19
CA ARG A 197 14.01 16.26 -18.74
C ARG A 197 13.70 17.73 -18.95
N ASP A 198 13.04 18.03 -20.06
CA ASP A 198 12.58 19.37 -20.39
C ASP A 198 11.28 19.32 -21.21
N ASP A 199 10.69 20.49 -21.46
CA ASP A 199 9.43 20.62 -22.21
C ASP A 199 9.50 20.03 -23.63
N GLY A 200 10.71 19.84 -24.18
CA GLY A 200 10.94 19.23 -25.48
C GLY A 200 10.69 17.72 -25.52
N ASP A 201 10.73 17.05 -24.37
CA ASP A 201 10.37 15.63 -24.24
C ASP A 201 8.85 15.42 -24.21
N CYS A 202 8.09 16.49 -24.00
CA CYS A 202 6.64 16.46 -23.82
C CYS A 202 5.87 16.73 -25.12
N ALA A 203 4.61 16.30 -25.17
CA ALA A 203 3.75 16.59 -26.31
C ALA A 203 3.40 18.10 -26.35
N ALA A 204 3.00 18.59 -27.53
CA ALA A 204 2.65 20.00 -27.67
C ALA A 204 1.48 20.39 -26.75
N GLY A 205 1.71 21.35 -25.84
CA GLY A 205 0.73 21.79 -24.83
C GLY A 205 1.04 21.28 -23.41
N GLU A 206 2.03 20.40 -23.28
CA GLU A 206 2.55 19.91 -22.02
C GLU A 206 3.86 20.60 -21.64
N THR A 207 4.18 20.56 -20.35
CA THR A 207 5.45 21.00 -19.77
C THR A 207 6.01 19.90 -18.91
N CYS A 208 7.34 19.82 -18.84
CA CYS A 208 8.00 18.88 -17.95
C CYS A 208 7.90 19.39 -16.52
N ASP A 209 7.08 18.73 -15.70
CA ASP A 209 6.90 19.06 -14.29
C ASP A 209 7.99 18.36 -13.47
N THR A 210 8.97 19.13 -13.04
CA THR A 210 10.11 18.66 -12.22
C THR A 210 9.91 18.98 -10.73
N GLY A 211 8.67 19.00 -10.22
CA GLY A 211 8.37 19.18 -8.80
C GLY A 211 8.99 18.11 -7.90
N ASP A 212 8.47 17.95 -6.68
CA ASP A 212 9.06 17.07 -5.63
C ASP A 212 8.95 15.55 -5.91
N GLY A 213 8.70 15.14 -7.16
CA GLY A 213 8.56 13.75 -7.57
C GLY A 213 9.27 13.42 -8.89
N LEU A 214 8.88 12.30 -9.50
CA LEU A 214 9.39 11.92 -10.81
C LEU A 214 9.03 13.00 -11.85
N PRO A 215 10.00 13.51 -12.63
CA PRO A 215 9.73 14.45 -13.70
C PRO A 215 8.74 13.87 -14.70
N VAL A 216 7.56 14.47 -14.88
CA VAL A 216 6.52 13.93 -15.77
C VAL A 216 5.95 15.03 -16.65
N CYS A 217 5.63 14.69 -17.90
CA CYS A 217 4.95 15.61 -18.80
C CYS A 217 3.53 15.85 -18.32
N ARG A 218 3.15 17.13 -18.11
CA ARG A 218 1.82 17.52 -17.65
C ARG A 218 1.23 18.60 -18.53
N SER A 219 -0.09 18.58 -18.71
CA SER A 219 -0.79 19.57 -19.50
C SER A 219 -0.80 20.93 -18.81
N THR A 220 -0.37 21.97 -19.52
CA THR A 220 -0.48 23.37 -19.04
C THR A 220 -1.93 23.86 -19.04
N ALA A 221 -2.81 23.18 -19.77
CA ALA A 221 -4.23 23.45 -19.84
C ALA A 221 -5.07 22.40 -19.11
N GLY A 222 -4.42 21.54 -18.30
CA GLY A 222 -5.09 20.50 -17.53
C GLY A 222 -6.05 21.07 -16.49
N ALA A 223 -6.89 20.21 -15.94
CA ALA A 223 -7.87 20.57 -14.95
C ALA A 223 -7.20 20.94 -13.61
N ALA A 224 -7.75 21.97 -12.97
CA ALA A 224 -7.38 22.41 -11.62
C ALA A 224 -7.68 21.35 -10.56
N ASN A 225 -7.21 21.55 -9.33
CA ASN A 225 -7.57 20.69 -8.20
C ASN A 225 -9.11 20.63 -8.04
N GLY A 226 -9.66 19.42 -7.87
CA GLY A 226 -11.10 19.14 -7.92
C GLY A 226 -11.64 18.79 -9.31
N GLY A 227 -10.88 19.03 -10.37
CA GLY A 227 -11.25 18.72 -11.76
C GLY A 227 -11.29 17.22 -12.07
N ALA A 228 -12.00 16.86 -13.14
CA ALA A 228 -12.08 15.49 -13.64
C ALA A 228 -10.79 15.07 -14.38
N CYS A 229 -10.45 13.79 -14.32
CA CYS A 229 -9.31 13.23 -15.05
C CYS A 229 -9.52 11.74 -15.34
N VAL A 230 -8.96 11.27 -16.45
CA VAL A 230 -8.81 9.85 -16.76
C VAL A 230 -7.35 9.44 -16.56
N THR A 231 -6.43 10.33 -16.93
CA THR A 231 -4.98 10.13 -16.82
C THR A 231 -4.32 11.34 -16.17
N LEU A 232 -3.08 11.19 -15.74
CA LEU A 232 -2.29 12.29 -15.19
C LEU A 232 -2.23 13.51 -16.15
N ALA A 233 -2.21 13.27 -17.47
CA ALA A 233 -2.13 14.33 -18.47
C ALA A 233 -3.37 15.24 -18.49
N ASP A 234 -4.51 14.79 -17.95
CA ASP A 234 -5.71 15.62 -17.84
C ASP A 234 -5.60 16.69 -16.74
N CYS A 235 -4.64 16.57 -15.83
CA CYS A 235 -4.45 17.47 -14.71
C CYS A 235 -3.42 18.57 -14.98
N ALA A 236 -3.62 19.73 -14.36
CA ALA A 236 -2.67 20.84 -14.41
C ALA A 236 -1.34 20.47 -13.73
N SER A 237 -0.24 21.08 -14.17
CA SER A 237 1.09 20.89 -13.56
C SER A 237 1.05 21.20 -12.05
N GLY A 238 1.55 20.29 -11.22
CA GLY A 238 1.39 20.29 -9.76
C GLY A 238 0.34 19.29 -9.23
N SER A 239 -0.69 18.95 -10.00
CA SER A 239 -1.74 17.99 -9.59
C SER A 239 -1.53 16.57 -10.15
N GLY A 240 -1.76 15.55 -9.32
CA GLY A 240 -1.90 14.14 -9.70
C GLY A 240 -3.33 13.79 -10.10
N CYS A 241 -3.50 12.79 -10.97
CA CYS A 241 -4.82 12.22 -11.28
C CYS A 241 -5.08 10.97 -10.43
N HIS A 242 -6.20 10.98 -9.71
CA HIS A 242 -6.82 9.81 -9.10
C HIS A 242 -7.99 9.37 -9.98
N PRO A 243 -7.79 8.46 -10.95
CA PRO A 243 -8.84 8.07 -11.89
C PRO A 243 -10.01 7.36 -11.17
N GLU A 244 -11.17 7.25 -11.85
CA GLU A 244 -12.30 6.44 -11.35
C GLU A 244 -12.00 4.92 -11.43
N SER A 245 -10.96 4.51 -12.17
CA SER A 245 -10.72 3.10 -12.51
C SER A 245 -10.08 2.27 -11.37
N GLU A 246 -10.51 1.02 -11.29
CA GLU A 246 -10.23 0.01 -10.26
C GLU A 246 -8.78 -0.49 -10.16
N THR A 247 -7.88 -0.19 -11.10
CA THR A 247 -6.59 -0.90 -11.23
C THR A 247 -5.66 -0.79 -10.04
N THR A 248 -5.87 0.17 -9.14
CA THR A 248 -5.09 0.29 -7.90
C THR A 248 -5.92 0.11 -6.64
N GLY A 249 -7.23 -0.15 -6.73
CA GLY A 249 -8.12 -0.29 -5.57
C GLY A 249 -8.19 0.94 -4.64
N MET A 250 -7.56 2.06 -5.02
CA MET A 250 -7.28 3.20 -4.14
C MET A 250 -7.94 4.51 -4.58
N SER A 251 -8.49 4.61 -5.80
CA SER A 251 -9.23 5.79 -6.24
C SER A 251 -10.56 5.42 -6.89
N GLY A 252 -11.67 5.80 -6.25
CA GLY A 252 -13.01 5.70 -6.82
C GLY A 252 -13.64 7.07 -6.99
N TRP A 253 -12.89 8.09 -7.40
CA TRP A 253 -13.47 9.41 -7.59
C TRP A 253 -14.32 9.41 -8.86
N PRO A 254 -15.63 9.74 -8.81
CA PRO A 254 -16.47 9.76 -10.01
C PRO A 254 -15.92 10.69 -11.11
N GLY A 255 -15.52 10.13 -12.25
CA GLY A 255 -14.87 10.83 -13.36
C GLY A 255 -13.40 11.23 -13.08
N GLY A 256 -12.78 10.61 -12.08
CA GLY A 256 -11.44 10.87 -11.57
C GLY A 256 -11.24 12.23 -10.90
N LEU A 257 -10.17 12.44 -10.16
CA LEU A 257 -9.90 13.67 -9.44
C LEU A 257 -8.46 14.14 -9.68
N CYS A 258 -8.32 15.36 -10.21
CA CYS A 258 -7.07 16.10 -10.10
C CYS A 258 -6.93 16.62 -8.67
N THR A 259 -5.88 16.24 -7.96
CA THR A 259 -5.58 16.73 -6.61
C THR A 259 -4.07 16.88 -6.42
N GLN A 260 -3.67 17.49 -5.32
CA GLN A 260 -2.29 17.69 -4.94
C GLN A 260 -2.19 17.43 -3.44
N GLY A 261 -1.09 16.82 -2.99
CA GLY A 261 -0.78 16.74 -1.57
C GLY A 261 -0.60 18.14 -0.99
N CYS A 262 -1.10 18.39 0.22
CA CYS A 262 -0.98 19.69 0.84
C CYS A 262 -0.85 19.60 2.36
N GLN A 263 -0.24 20.62 2.94
CA GLN A 263 -0.22 20.87 4.39
C GLN A 263 -0.99 22.14 4.72
N ALA A 264 -1.15 23.05 3.74
CA ALA A 264 -1.97 24.25 3.82
C ALA A 264 -2.56 24.62 2.46
N ASP A 265 -3.55 25.54 2.46
CA ASP A 265 -4.17 26.08 1.23
C ASP A 265 -3.15 26.69 0.25
N ALA A 266 -2.01 27.18 0.76
CA ALA A 266 -0.95 27.75 -0.07
C ALA A 266 -0.27 26.72 -0.98
N ASP A 267 -0.33 25.43 -0.62
CA ASP A 267 0.24 24.34 -1.40
C ASP A 267 -0.64 23.99 -2.60
N CYS A 268 -1.93 24.36 -2.56
CA CYS A 268 -2.89 24.13 -3.64
C CYS A 268 -2.69 25.13 -4.79
N THR A 269 -1.54 25.05 -5.45
CA THR A 269 -1.11 26.01 -6.48
C THR A 269 -2.01 26.02 -7.71
N ASN A 270 -2.73 24.92 -7.96
CA ASN A 270 -3.75 24.81 -9.01
C ASN A 270 -5.17 25.16 -8.52
N GLY A 271 -5.26 25.98 -7.47
CA GLY A 271 -6.52 26.34 -6.83
C GLY A 271 -7.04 25.25 -5.89
N GLY A 272 -8.19 25.53 -5.28
CA GLY A 272 -8.81 24.65 -4.30
C GLY A 272 -8.56 25.09 -2.86
N VAL A 273 -8.92 24.20 -1.94
CA VAL A 273 -8.64 24.27 -0.50
C VAL A 273 -7.97 22.97 -0.08
N CYS A 274 -7.04 23.06 0.85
CA CYS A 274 -6.42 21.90 1.44
C CYS A 274 -7.39 21.30 2.45
N ALA A 275 -7.88 20.11 2.21
CA ALA A 275 -8.50 19.32 3.26
C ALA A 275 -7.36 18.58 3.99
N LEU A 276 -7.29 18.66 5.32
CA LEU A 276 -6.37 17.89 6.18
C LEU A 276 -7.09 16.75 6.91
N ASN A 277 -6.42 15.59 7.02
CA ASN A 277 -6.88 14.44 7.78
C ASN A 277 -5.99 14.34 9.02
N CYS A 278 -6.45 14.85 10.14
CA CYS A 278 -5.78 14.63 11.41
C CYS A 278 -6.21 13.25 11.94
N SER A 279 -5.34 12.26 11.80
CA SER A 279 -5.55 10.88 12.27
C SER A 279 -5.46 10.75 13.80
N ASP A 280 -4.95 11.75 14.52
CA ASP A 280 -4.55 11.53 15.91
C ASP A 280 -5.73 11.57 16.88
N GLU A 281 -5.82 10.52 17.70
CA GLU A 281 -6.85 10.35 18.74
C GLU A 281 -6.74 11.39 19.88
N ASN A 282 -5.65 12.17 19.92
CA ASN A 282 -5.38 13.13 20.98
C ASN A 282 -5.76 14.56 20.59
N ARG A 283 -7.01 14.76 20.15
CA ARG A 283 -7.57 16.07 19.79
C ARG A 283 -7.71 16.97 21.03
N THR A 284 -6.64 17.62 21.45
CA THR A 284 -6.73 18.78 22.33
C THR A 284 -7.30 19.94 21.52
N ARG A 285 -8.38 20.52 22.03
CA ARG A 285 -9.09 21.63 21.37
C ARG A 285 -8.16 22.84 21.23
N GLY A 286 -7.56 23.00 20.05
CA GLY A 286 -6.67 24.12 19.72
C GLY A 286 -5.24 23.74 19.33
N ASP A 287 -4.88 22.45 19.34
CA ASP A 287 -3.69 21.95 18.66
C ASP A 287 -3.94 21.78 17.16
N ASP A 288 -2.90 22.00 16.39
CA ASP A 288 -2.71 21.57 15.00
C ASP A 288 -2.96 20.05 14.88
N CYS A 289 -2.80 19.46 13.70
CA CYS A 289 -2.47 18.03 13.65
C CYS A 289 -1.03 17.76 14.21
N ASP A 290 -0.60 18.51 15.23
CA ASP A 290 0.71 18.56 15.92
C ASP A 290 0.38 18.29 17.39
N ASP A 291 0.94 17.21 17.93
CA ASP A 291 0.67 16.72 19.28
C ASP A 291 1.71 17.22 20.31
N ASP A 292 2.67 18.06 19.91
CA ASP A 292 3.78 18.49 20.76
C ASP A 292 3.66 19.94 21.28
N GLY A 293 2.74 20.74 20.70
CA GLY A 293 2.48 22.12 21.10
C GLY A 293 3.65 23.07 20.81
N VAL A 294 4.58 22.67 19.94
CA VAL A 294 5.73 23.43 19.47
C VAL A 294 5.54 23.75 18.00
N ALA A 295 5.18 24.99 17.72
CA ALA A 295 5.16 25.52 16.35
C ALA A 295 6.46 25.15 15.58
N GLY A 296 6.34 24.17 14.69
CA GLY A 296 7.43 23.57 13.92
C GLY A 296 6.87 22.67 12.80
N PRO A 297 7.65 22.40 11.75
CA PRO A 297 7.26 21.41 10.77
C PRO A 297 7.40 20.01 11.40
N ASP A 298 6.29 19.37 11.74
CA ASP A 298 6.31 17.93 11.95
C ASP A 298 6.63 17.26 10.62
N GLU A 299 7.85 16.72 10.52
CA GLU A 299 8.44 16.30 9.26
C GLU A 299 7.84 15.00 8.68
N SER A 300 6.71 14.47 9.16
CA SER A 300 6.25 13.15 8.64
C SER A 300 4.77 12.74 8.74
N GLY A 301 3.84 13.53 9.26
CA GLY A 301 2.49 13.02 9.57
C GLY A 301 1.30 13.63 8.82
N VAL A 302 1.38 14.91 8.45
CA VAL A 302 0.20 15.63 7.96
C VAL A 302 0.10 15.54 6.45
N GLU A 303 -0.79 14.67 5.97
CA GLU A 303 -1.14 14.51 4.56
C GLU A 303 -2.53 15.09 4.29
N GLY A 304 -2.57 16.22 3.58
CA GLY A 304 -3.79 16.82 3.04
C GLY A 304 -3.98 16.56 1.56
N GLN A 305 -5.20 16.76 1.07
CA GLN A 305 -5.53 16.75 -0.35
C GLN A 305 -6.18 18.07 -0.77
N CYS A 306 -5.70 18.65 -1.88
CA CYS A 306 -6.30 19.83 -2.48
C CYS A 306 -7.58 19.49 -3.24
N LEU A 307 -8.70 20.07 -2.80
CA LEU A 307 -10.02 19.85 -3.40
C LEU A 307 -10.60 21.16 -3.92
N ALA A 308 -11.52 21.10 -4.90
CA ALA A 308 -12.19 22.31 -5.37
C ALA A 308 -13.03 22.93 -4.24
N ALA A 309 -12.73 24.17 -3.88
CA ALA A 309 -13.49 24.93 -2.89
C ALA A 309 -14.92 25.20 -3.39
N CYS A 310 -15.88 25.25 -2.48
CA CYS A 310 -17.28 25.52 -2.81
C CYS A 310 -17.97 26.39 -1.76
N ASP A 311 -19.02 27.10 -2.16
CA ASP A 311 -19.91 27.82 -1.25
C ASP A 311 -21.16 26.95 -1.00
N PRO A 312 -21.43 26.49 0.23
CA PRO A 312 -22.60 25.66 0.53
C PRO A 312 -23.93 26.40 0.30
N ALA A 313 -23.92 27.74 0.19
CA ALA A 313 -25.10 28.52 -0.16
C ALA A 313 -25.44 28.47 -1.66
N ASP A 314 -24.51 28.00 -2.51
CA ASP A 314 -24.70 27.87 -3.94
C ASP A 314 -24.80 26.40 -4.35
N ALA A 315 -26.01 25.97 -4.71
CA ALA A 315 -26.27 24.60 -5.17
C ALA A 315 -25.55 24.23 -6.48
N GLY A 316 -25.02 25.22 -7.22
CA GLY A 316 -24.17 25.04 -8.39
C GLY A 316 -22.68 25.25 -8.12
N ALA A 317 -22.25 25.36 -6.86
CA ALA A 317 -20.85 25.62 -6.52
C ALA A 317 -19.89 24.52 -6.98
N CYS A 318 -20.39 23.30 -7.16
CA CYS A 318 -19.64 22.19 -7.71
C CYS A 318 -20.00 22.00 -9.19
N PRO A 319 -19.08 22.34 -10.11
CA PRO A 319 -19.37 22.30 -11.54
C PRO A 319 -19.42 20.88 -12.12
N ARG A 320 -19.09 19.86 -11.31
CA ARG A 320 -19.05 18.46 -11.73
C ARG A 320 -20.37 17.78 -11.41
N ASP A 321 -20.91 17.09 -12.41
CA ASP A 321 -22.05 16.20 -12.20
C ASP A 321 -21.67 15.13 -11.16
N GLY A 322 -22.59 14.86 -10.23
CA GLY A 322 -22.37 13.89 -9.16
C GLY A 322 -21.52 14.39 -7.99
N TYR A 323 -21.19 15.69 -7.93
CA TYR A 323 -20.51 16.31 -6.79
C TYR A 323 -21.42 17.30 -6.07
N THR A 324 -21.31 17.37 -4.75
CA THR A 324 -22.00 18.34 -3.90
C THR A 324 -21.02 19.07 -3.01
N CYS A 325 -21.38 20.30 -2.65
CA CYS A 325 -20.59 21.07 -1.70
C CYS A 325 -20.79 20.51 -0.29
N ARG A 326 -19.71 20.00 0.31
CA ARG A 326 -19.75 19.39 1.65
C ARG A 326 -18.65 20.00 2.52
N ALA A 327 -18.89 20.03 3.82
CA ALA A 327 -17.84 20.31 4.79
C ALA A 327 -16.97 19.05 4.89
N VAL A 328 -15.68 19.19 4.59
CA VAL A 328 -14.69 18.10 4.52
C VAL A 328 -13.50 18.43 5.39
N GLY A 329 -12.86 17.38 5.92
CA GLY A 329 -11.73 17.49 6.82
C GLY A 329 -12.06 18.17 8.16
N GLU A 330 -11.06 18.19 9.04
CA GLU A 330 -11.09 18.91 10.31
C GLU A 330 -9.93 19.91 10.34
N ASN A 331 -9.95 20.91 9.45
CA ASN A 331 -8.89 21.91 9.42
C ASN A 331 -8.89 22.80 10.68
N PHE A 332 -7.77 23.47 10.95
CA PHE A 332 -7.54 24.49 12.00
C PHE A 332 -8.68 25.51 12.24
N GLY A 333 -9.51 25.76 11.21
CA GLY A 333 -10.66 26.68 11.24
C GLY A 333 -12.04 26.02 11.30
N GLY A 334 -12.11 24.70 11.44
CA GLY A 334 -13.28 23.87 11.17
C GLY A 334 -13.25 23.28 9.76
N ALA A 335 -14.21 22.40 9.47
CA ALA A 335 -14.36 21.77 8.17
C ALA A 335 -14.37 22.81 7.04
N VAL A 336 -13.61 22.56 5.98
CA VAL A 336 -13.62 23.39 4.77
C VAL A 336 -14.70 22.91 3.83
N ASN A 337 -15.34 23.86 3.13
CA ASN A 337 -16.33 23.48 2.13
C ASN A 337 -15.62 23.16 0.82
N ALA A 338 -15.67 21.89 0.42
CA ALA A 338 -15.11 21.43 -0.83
C ALA A 338 -16.12 20.56 -1.60
N CYS A 339 -15.90 20.44 -2.91
CA CYS A 339 -16.66 19.58 -3.77
C CYS A 339 -16.27 18.12 -3.55
N ALA A 340 -17.24 17.35 -3.08
CA ALA A 340 -17.12 15.92 -2.79
C ALA A 340 -18.15 15.12 -3.60
N PRO A 341 -17.88 13.84 -3.91
CA PRO A 341 -18.86 12.95 -4.50
C PRO A 341 -20.18 12.94 -3.71
N ASP A 342 -21.30 12.98 -4.43
CA ASP A 342 -22.62 12.85 -3.84
C ASP A 342 -23.02 11.37 -3.73
N CYS A 343 -22.58 10.72 -2.67
CA CYS A 343 -23.01 9.36 -2.32
C CYS A 343 -24.36 9.29 -1.60
N SER A 344 -25.28 10.24 -1.82
CA SER A 344 -26.63 10.12 -1.25
C SER A 344 -27.42 8.96 -1.87
N GLU A 345 -28.46 8.47 -1.16
CA GLU A 345 -29.35 7.36 -1.60
C GLU A 345 -29.96 7.54 -3.01
N ALA A 346 -29.91 8.75 -3.56
CA ALA A 346 -30.33 9.02 -4.93
C ALA A 346 -29.36 8.45 -6.00
N GLY A 347 -28.23 7.85 -5.60
CA GLY A 347 -27.31 7.10 -6.47
C GLY A 347 -26.58 7.96 -7.51
N GLY A 348 -26.29 9.22 -7.18
CA GLY A 348 -26.06 10.27 -8.19
C GLY A 348 -24.61 10.58 -8.58
N GLY A 349 -23.61 9.96 -7.97
CA GLY A 349 -22.21 10.35 -8.17
C GLY A 349 -21.52 9.74 -9.40
N CYS A 350 -21.71 8.45 -9.63
CA CYS A 350 -20.80 7.66 -10.45
C CYS A 350 -20.99 7.88 -11.95
N THR A 351 -19.89 8.18 -12.64
CA THR A 351 -19.94 8.44 -14.08
C THR A 351 -19.90 7.14 -14.88
N VAL A 352 -19.30 6.09 -14.30
CA VAL A 352 -19.34 4.73 -14.85
C VAL A 352 -20.69 4.07 -14.55
N ALA A 353 -21.39 3.67 -15.61
CA ALA A 353 -22.70 3.04 -15.50
C ALA A 353 -22.61 1.69 -14.75
N GLY A 354 -23.37 1.58 -13.66
CA GLY A 354 -23.41 0.39 -12.81
C GLY A 354 -22.65 0.54 -11.49
N ASN A 355 -21.75 1.51 -11.38
CA ASN A 355 -21.02 1.77 -10.14
C ASN A 355 -21.93 2.33 -9.04
N VAL A 356 -21.61 1.98 -7.80
CA VAL A 356 -22.25 2.45 -6.57
C VAL A 356 -21.28 3.39 -5.87
N CYS A 357 -21.82 4.50 -5.36
CA CYS A 357 -21.08 5.43 -4.52
C CYS A 357 -21.13 4.89 -3.09
N ASP A 358 -20.03 4.31 -2.64
CA ASP A 358 -19.83 3.79 -1.29
C ASP A 358 -19.37 4.94 -0.37
N PRO A 359 -20.23 5.45 0.54
CA PRO A 359 -19.87 6.54 1.44
C PRO A 359 -18.89 6.12 2.53
N ALA A 360 -18.80 4.82 2.83
CA ALA A 360 -17.88 4.23 3.80
C ALA A 360 -16.60 3.70 3.14
N GLY A 361 -16.47 3.92 1.82
CA GLY A 361 -15.41 3.40 1.02
C GLY A 361 -14.11 4.15 1.23
N GLY A 362 -13.21 3.64 2.06
CA GLY A 362 -11.80 3.96 2.00
C GLY A 362 -11.05 4.06 3.32
N ALA A 363 -10.90 2.96 4.05
CA ALA A 363 -9.88 2.87 5.09
C ALA A 363 -8.44 3.18 4.57
N LEU A 364 -8.22 3.15 3.25
CA LEU A 364 -6.96 3.52 2.59
C LEU A 364 -6.99 4.87 1.85
N GLY A 365 -8.01 5.73 2.07
CA GLY A 365 -8.01 7.09 1.52
C GLY A 365 -9.34 7.83 1.41
N GLY A 366 -10.47 7.26 1.82
CA GLY A 366 -11.81 7.84 1.74
C GLY A 366 -12.47 8.13 3.09
N ASP A 367 -12.31 7.25 4.09
CA ASP A 367 -12.90 7.39 5.43
C ASP A 367 -12.29 8.52 6.24
N ALA A 368 -11.00 8.76 6.03
CA ALA A 368 -10.28 9.95 6.48
C ALA A 368 -11.00 11.26 6.14
N TRP A 369 -11.78 11.26 5.06
CA TRP A 369 -12.35 12.47 4.47
C TRP A 369 -13.88 12.46 4.36
N GLY A 370 -14.53 11.30 4.48
CA GLY A 370 -15.97 11.12 4.31
C GLY A 370 -16.48 11.45 2.90
N LEU A 371 -15.63 11.29 1.88
CA LEU A 371 -15.92 11.74 0.50
C LEU A 371 -16.60 10.67 -0.35
N GLY A 372 -16.56 9.42 0.11
CA GLY A 372 -17.09 8.25 -0.59
C GLY A 372 -16.39 7.95 -1.92
N ARG A 373 -16.59 6.74 -2.43
CA ARG A 373 -15.95 6.25 -3.66
C ARG A 373 -16.96 5.56 -4.58
N CYS A 374 -16.88 5.84 -5.86
CA CYS A 374 -17.50 5.09 -6.93
C CYS A 374 -16.71 3.83 -7.23
N GLN A 375 -17.35 2.69 -7.00
CA GLN A 375 -16.81 1.37 -7.32
C GLN A 375 -17.92 0.51 -7.96
N PRO A 376 -17.59 -0.56 -8.69
CA PRO A 376 -18.61 -1.53 -9.07
C PRO A 376 -19.37 -2.03 -7.84
N PRO A 377 -20.62 -2.51 -8.00
CA PRO A 377 -21.26 -3.23 -6.93
C PRO A 377 -20.40 -4.43 -6.56
N PHE A 378 -20.14 -4.61 -5.26
CA PHE A 378 -19.43 -5.78 -4.78
C PHE A 378 -20.12 -7.05 -5.26
N ASP A 379 -19.35 -7.99 -5.82
CA ASP A 379 -19.86 -9.33 -6.12
C ASP A 379 -19.76 -10.20 -4.85
N PRO A 380 -20.87 -10.55 -4.19
CA PRO A 380 -20.85 -11.35 -2.97
C PRO A 380 -20.20 -12.73 -3.14
N ALA A 381 -20.10 -13.24 -4.37
CA ALA A 381 -19.43 -14.51 -4.65
C ALA A 381 -17.90 -14.42 -4.52
N LEU A 382 -17.34 -13.20 -4.51
CA LEU A 382 -15.91 -12.95 -4.33
C LEU A 382 -15.53 -12.77 -2.86
N LEU A 383 -16.49 -12.56 -1.95
CA LEU A 383 -16.18 -12.43 -0.52
C LEU A 383 -15.43 -13.66 -0.03
N GLY A 384 -14.31 -13.44 0.66
CA GLY A 384 -13.49 -14.56 1.13
C GLY A 384 -12.82 -15.34 -0.01
N GLY A 385 -12.77 -14.79 -1.24
CA GLY A 385 -12.07 -15.31 -2.40
C GLY A 385 -10.63 -14.78 -2.53
N PRO A 386 -9.75 -15.48 -3.28
CA PRO A 386 -8.38 -15.04 -3.52
C PRO A 386 -8.36 -13.82 -4.42
N CYS A 387 -7.40 -12.94 -4.20
CA CYS A 387 -7.23 -11.70 -4.95
C CYS A 387 -5.77 -11.25 -4.91
N SER A 388 -5.39 -10.39 -5.84
CA SER A 388 -4.08 -9.72 -5.89
C SER A 388 -4.27 -8.20 -5.76
N VAL A 389 -3.16 -7.46 -5.68
CA VAL A 389 -3.19 -5.98 -5.66
C VAL A 389 -3.95 -5.40 -6.86
N THR A 390 -3.90 -6.09 -8.01
CA THR A 390 -4.40 -5.62 -9.30
C THR A 390 -5.74 -6.25 -9.70
N GLY A 391 -6.27 -7.24 -8.96
CA GLY A 391 -7.49 -7.92 -9.38
C GLY A 391 -8.06 -8.96 -8.43
N GLY A 392 -9.16 -9.60 -8.85
CA GLY A 392 -9.83 -10.68 -8.11
C GLY A 392 -10.88 -10.23 -7.08
N CYS A 393 -11.12 -8.93 -6.92
CA CYS A 393 -12.09 -8.39 -5.97
C CYS A 393 -12.95 -7.26 -6.57
N THR A 394 -13.83 -7.59 -7.52
CA THR A 394 -14.69 -6.59 -8.17
C THR A 394 -15.66 -5.94 -7.16
N GLY A 395 -15.58 -4.61 -7.04
CA GLY A 395 -16.41 -3.81 -6.15
C GLY A 395 -16.06 -3.93 -4.67
N GLY A 396 -14.90 -4.49 -4.33
CA GLY A 396 -14.42 -4.62 -2.96
C GLY A 396 -12.93 -4.29 -2.85
N THR A 397 -12.38 -4.51 -1.67
CA THR A 397 -10.97 -4.27 -1.36
C THR A 397 -10.25 -5.61 -1.27
N CYS A 398 -9.14 -5.77 -2.00
CA CYS A 398 -8.26 -6.90 -1.80
C CYS A 398 -7.32 -6.64 -0.62
N MET A 399 -7.46 -7.42 0.46
CA MET A 399 -6.38 -7.54 1.44
C MET A 399 -5.32 -8.46 0.84
N ALA A 400 -4.49 -7.92 -0.05
CA ALA A 400 -3.45 -8.68 -0.73
C ALA A 400 -2.39 -9.17 0.27
N GLU A 401 -1.80 -10.33 -0.01
CA GLU A 401 -0.80 -10.95 0.86
C GLU A 401 0.37 -10.00 1.13
N LEU A 402 0.82 -9.29 0.10
CA LEU A 402 1.92 -8.34 0.14
C LEU A 402 1.78 -7.26 1.23
N PHE A 403 0.55 -6.83 1.55
CA PHE A 403 0.32 -5.76 2.53
C PHE A 403 -0.17 -6.26 3.87
N SER A 404 -1.01 -7.28 3.83
CA SER A 404 -1.84 -7.69 4.96
C SER A 404 -1.39 -9.01 5.57
N GLY A 405 -0.54 -9.76 4.87
CA GLY A 405 -0.20 -11.14 5.22
C GLY A 405 -1.35 -12.13 5.03
N PHE A 406 -2.44 -11.75 4.37
CA PHE A 406 -3.53 -12.67 4.08
C PHE A 406 -3.10 -13.63 2.97
N PRO A 407 -3.08 -14.96 3.22
CA PRO A 407 -2.61 -15.94 2.25
C PRO A 407 -3.36 -15.84 0.92
N HIS A 408 -2.64 -15.67 -0.19
CA HIS A 408 -3.18 -15.48 -1.55
C HIS A 408 -4.25 -14.37 -1.68
N GLY A 409 -4.18 -13.39 -0.77
CA GLY A 409 -5.14 -12.30 -0.65
C GLY A 409 -6.54 -12.71 -0.17
N ASN A 410 -7.25 -11.73 0.38
CA ASN A 410 -8.64 -11.89 0.81
C ASN A 410 -9.50 -10.73 0.33
N CYS A 411 -10.42 -11.04 -0.59
CA CYS A 411 -11.40 -10.07 -1.03
C CYS A 411 -12.41 -9.79 0.08
N VAL A 412 -12.54 -8.51 0.46
CA VAL A 412 -13.45 -8.02 1.49
C VAL A 412 -14.30 -6.87 0.97
N GLU A 413 -15.48 -6.73 1.57
CA GLU A 413 -16.33 -5.55 1.41
C GLU A 413 -16.29 -4.74 2.70
N GLU A 414 -16.33 -3.41 2.57
CA GLU A 414 -16.42 -2.51 3.72
C GLU A 414 -17.87 -2.49 4.24
N CYS A 415 -18.04 -2.25 5.54
CA CYS A 415 -19.35 -2.28 6.18
C CYS A 415 -19.38 -1.37 7.40
N ILE A 416 -20.59 -1.01 7.85
CA ILE A 416 -20.79 -0.30 9.13
C ILE A 416 -21.59 -1.21 10.04
N ALA A 417 -21.04 -1.55 11.20
CA ALA A 417 -21.75 -2.43 12.13
C ALA A 417 -22.91 -1.70 12.83
N GLY A 418 -23.99 -2.41 13.14
CA GLY A 418 -25.09 -1.91 13.99
C GLY A 418 -26.36 -1.48 13.26
N PRO A 419 -27.35 -0.91 13.98
CA PRO A 419 -28.65 -0.59 13.43
C PRO A 419 -28.57 0.57 12.43
N GLY A 420 -28.83 0.28 11.15
CA GLY A 420 -28.79 1.27 10.07
C GLY A 420 -27.43 1.43 9.40
N GLY A 421 -26.44 0.58 9.73
CA GLY A 421 -25.23 0.44 8.94
C GLY A 421 -25.41 -0.52 7.76
N ASP A 422 -24.46 -0.50 6.83
CA ASP A 422 -24.50 -1.33 5.62
C ASP A 422 -24.26 -2.81 5.96
N PRO A 423 -25.24 -3.70 5.72
CA PRO A 423 -25.11 -5.09 6.08
C PRO A 423 -24.19 -5.80 5.09
N CYS A 424 -23.30 -6.63 5.63
CA CYS A 424 -22.50 -7.52 4.81
C CYS A 424 -23.36 -8.50 3.99
N PRO A 425 -22.91 -8.90 2.80
CA PRO A 425 -23.73 -9.64 1.87
C PRO A 425 -23.86 -11.10 2.29
N GLY A 426 -25.04 -11.68 2.07
CA GLY A 426 -25.30 -13.09 2.35
C GLY A 426 -25.28 -13.41 3.85
N THR A 427 -24.37 -14.31 4.25
CA THR A 427 -24.23 -14.79 5.64
C THR A 427 -22.94 -14.31 6.30
N SER A 428 -22.31 -13.27 5.78
CA SER A 428 -21.08 -12.72 6.35
C SER A 428 -21.36 -11.82 7.55
N LEU A 429 -20.31 -11.49 8.30
CA LEU A 429 -20.36 -10.63 9.47
C LEU A 429 -19.48 -9.41 9.29
N CYS A 430 -20.02 -8.23 9.65
CA CYS A 430 -19.24 -7.01 9.72
C CYS A 430 -18.34 -7.02 10.95
N LEU A 431 -17.02 -6.94 10.74
CA LEU A 431 -16.00 -6.90 11.79
C LEU A 431 -15.70 -5.45 12.19
N ALA A 432 -16.65 -4.82 12.89
CA ALA A 432 -16.46 -3.51 13.51
C ALA A 432 -17.30 -3.33 14.78
N PRO A 433 -16.92 -2.40 15.68
CA PRO A 433 -17.80 -1.89 16.71
C PRO A 433 -19.06 -1.22 16.10
N PRO A 434 -20.20 -1.21 16.81
CA PRO A 434 -21.42 -0.58 16.30
C PRO A 434 -21.24 0.91 15.99
N GLY A 435 -21.54 1.30 14.76
CA GLY A 435 -21.40 2.66 14.24
C GLY A 435 -20.03 2.97 13.63
N GLU A 436 -19.10 2.03 13.64
CA GLU A 436 -17.77 2.18 13.06
C GLU A 436 -17.64 1.40 11.74
N PRO A 437 -16.80 1.89 10.80
CA PRO A 437 -16.46 1.16 9.60
C PRO A 437 -15.66 -0.11 9.95
N GLY A 438 -15.89 -1.17 9.18
CA GLY A 438 -15.27 -2.47 9.32
C GLY A 438 -15.25 -3.23 8.01
N TRP A 439 -14.99 -4.53 8.11
CA TRP A 439 -14.86 -5.40 6.96
C TRP A 439 -15.77 -6.62 7.09
N CYS A 440 -16.39 -6.99 5.98
CA CYS A 440 -17.17 -8.20 5.88
C CYS A 440 -16.25 -9.43 5.88
N ALA A 441 -16.53 -10.36 6.78
CA ALA A 441 -15.83 -11.64 6.85
C ALA A 441 -16.79 -12.82 6.72
N ASP A 442 -16.32 -13.84 6.01
CA ASP A 442 -17.06 -15.09 5.85
C ASP A 442 -17.19 -15.83 7.19
N LEU A 443 -18.43 -16.18 7.52
CA LEU A 443 -18.71 -17.06 8.64
C LEU A 443 -18.28 -18.50 8.32
N CYS A 444 -17.77 -19.19 9.33
CA CYS A 444 -17.42 -20.60 9.27
C CYS A 444 -18.02 -21.35 10.45
N SER A 445 -17.88 -22.69 10.44
CA SER A 445 -18.26 -23.53 11.57
C SER A 445 -17.07 -24.38 12.01
N PRO A 446 -16.80 -24.50 13.33
CA PRO A 446 -15.72 -25.35 13.82
C PRO A 446 -15.95 -26.84 13.54
N SER A 447 -17.21 -27.26 13.32
CA SER A 447 -17.55 -28.66 12.98
C SER A 447 -17.40 -28.99 11.51
N SER A 448 -17.27 -27.99 10.64
CA SER A 448 -17.12 -28.12 9.20
C SER A 448 -16.49 -26.82 8.70
N PRO A 449 -15.16 -26.64 8.90
CA PRO A 449 -14.51 -25.42 8.48
C PRO A 449 -14.65 -25.30 6.96
N SER A 450 -15.39 -24.27 6.53
CA SER A 450 -15.56 -23.90 5.12
C SER A 450 -14.45 -22.94 4.66
N CYS A 451 -13.44 -22.72 5.49
CA CYS A 451 -12.33 -21.85 5.15
C CYS A 451 -11.47 -22.48 4.06
N ARG A 452 -10.98 -21.63 3.17
CA ARG A 452 -10.03 -21.99 2.13
C ARG A 452 -8.68 -22.42 2.73
N ASP A 453 -7.83 -22.96 1.88
CA ASP A 453 -6.45 -23.30 2.25
C ASP A 453 -5.68 -22.06 2.72
N GLY A 454 -4.84 -22.22 3.75
CA GLY A 454 -4.17 -21.11 4.43
C GLY A 454 -5.02 -20.36 5.47
N TYR A 455 -6.29 -20.72 5.66
CA TYR A 455 -7.20 -20.03 6.59
C TYR A 455 -7.73 -20.97 7.66
N GLU A 456 -7.94 -20.42 8.84
CA GLU A 456 -8.48 -21.14 10.00
C GLU A 456 -9.81 -20.53 10.44
N CYS A 457 -10.74 -21.41 10.81
CA CYS A 457 -12.00 -21.00 11.40
C CYS A 457 -11.79 -20.58 12.87
N ARG A 458 -11.80 -19.27 13.15
CA ARG A 458 -11.49 -18.70 14.47
C ARG A 458 -12.68 -17.96 15.06
N LEU A 459 -12.77 -17.99 16.39
CA LEU A 459 -13.82 -17.36 17.16
C LEU A 459 -13.47 -15.90 17.47
N VAL A 460 -14.33 -14.96 17.07
CA VAL A 460 -14.14 -13.51 17.26
C VAL A 460 -15.24 -12.88 18.12
N GLY A 461 -15.05 -11.61 18.50
CA GLY A 461 -16.05 -10.83 19.24
C GLY A 461 -16.39 -11.43 20.62
N GLY A 462 -15.41 -11.99 21.32
CA GLY A 462 -15.61 -12.60 22.64
C GLY A 462 -16.48 -13.87 22.62
N GLY A 463 -16.57 -14.56 21.48
CA GLY A 463 -17.37 -15.77 21.34
C GLY A 463 -18.65 -15.62 20.53
N ALA A 464 -18.85 -14.48 19.88
CA ALA A 464 -20.08 -14.16 19.17
C ALA A 464 -20.19 -14.85 17.80
N ALA A 465 -19.08 -15.07 17.11
CA ALA A 465 -19.08 -15.65 15.77
C ALA A 465 -17.78 -16.38 15.43
N TRP A 466 -17.87 -17.35 14.54
CA TRP A 466 -16.74 -18.04 13.92
C TRP A 466 -16.56 -17.51 12.51
N ILE A 467 -15.36 -17.03 12.18
CA ILE A 467 -15.01 -16.48 10.86
C ILE A 467 -13.72 -17.11 10.33
N CYS A 468 -13.52 -17.04 9.02
CA CYS A 468 -12.26 -17.42 8.41
C CYS A 468 -11.23 -16.28 8.54
N LEU A 469 -10.11 -16.56 9.22
CA LEU A 469 -8.97 -15.65 9.36
C LEU A 469 -7.70 -16.34 8.86
N PRO A 470 -6.62 -15.58 8.56
CA PRO A 470 -5.31 -16.15 8.26
C PRO A 470 -4.91 -17.20 9.30
N GLY A 471 -4.53 -18.37 8.80
CA GLY A 471 -4.23 -19.56 9.59
C GLY A 471 -3.31 -20.49 8.83
N CYS A 472 -2.33 -19.94 8.11
CA CYS A 472 -1.35 -20.72 7.38
C CYS A 472 -0.61 -21.65 8.35
N THR A 473 -0.22 -22.80 7.83
CA THR A 473 0.49 -23.88 8.53
C THR A 473 1.74 -24.34 7.77
N ASP A 474 1.86 -23.95 6.51
CA ASP A 474 2.97 -24.26 5.63
C ASP A 474 3.29 -23.07 4.72
N ASN A 475 4.55 -22.96 4.31
CA ASN A 475 5.03 -21.88 3.47
C ASN A 475 4.41 -21.91 2.06
N ALA A 476 4.03 -23.07 1.53
CA ALA A 476 3.39 -23.17 0.22
C ALA A 476 1.99 -22.54 0.17
N GLN A 477 1.40 -22.23 1.32
CA GLN A 477 0.13 -21.49 1.42
C GLN A 477 0.33 -19.98 1.29
N CYS A 478 1.58 -19.50 1.23
CA CYS A 478 1.92 -18.10 1.07
C CYS A 478 2.58 -17.90 -0.29
N GLU A 479 2.14 -16.88 -1.03
CA GLU A 479 2.77 -16.42 -2.27
C GLU A 479 4.26 -16.10 -2.08
N PHE A 480 4.62 -15.56 -0.90
CA PHE A 480 6.01 -15.27 -0.56
C PHE A 480 6.69 -16.37 0.27
N GLU A 481 6.17 -17.60 0.28
CA GLU A 481 6.78 -18.76 0.95
C GLU A 481 7.15 -18.55 2.43
N CYS A 482 6.41 -17.70 3.16
CA CYS A 482 6.72 -17.45 4.56
C CYS A 482 5.47 -17.34 5.41
N CYS A 483 5.17 -18.44 6.08
CA CYS A 483 4.05 -18.55 6.99
C CYS A 483 4.48 -18.34 8.45
N ASP A 484 3.84 -17.42 9.16
CA ASP A 484 3.95 -17.31 10.63
C ASP A 484 3.03 -18.32 11.33
N ALA A 485 3.31 -19.61 11.11
CA ALA A 485 2.51 -20.70 11.67
C ALA A 485 2.51 -20.73 13.21
N ALA A 486 3.54 -20.18 13.85
CA ALA A 486 3.68 -20.16 15.30
C ALA A 486 2.98 -18.95 15.96
N GLY A 487 2.68 -17.91 15.18
CA GLY A 487 2.09 -16.66 15.65
C GLY A 487 0.67 -16.46 15.11
N SER A 488 0.51 -15.49 14.22
CA SER A 488 -0.81 -15.06 13.73
C SER A 488 -1.43 -16.05 12.74
N GLY A 489 -0.63 -16.93 12.11
CA GLY A 489 -1.05 -17.69 10.93
C GLY A 489 -1.18 -16.80 9.68
N ALA A 490 -0.63 -15.59 9.70
CA ALA A 490 -0.51 -14.75 8.52
C ALA A 490 0.79 -15.07 7.78
N CYS A 491 0.79 -14.82 6.47
CA CYS A 491 2.01 -14.78 5.68
C CYS A 491 2.80 -13.52 6.06
N ASP A 492 4.12 -13.64 6.16
CA ASP A 492 5.00 -12.49 6.43
C ASP A 492 5.54 -11.95 5.09
N PRO A 493 4.98 -10.84 4.57
CA PRO A 493 5.42 -10.28 3.30
C PRO A 493 6.83 -9.73 3.36
N SER A 494 7.42 -9.57 4.55
CA SER A 494 8.82 -9.18 4.75
C SER A 494 9.77 -10.38 4.84
N ARG A 495 9.26 -11.62 4.92
CA ARG A 495 10.00 -12.88 5.26
C ARG A 495 10.96 -12.74 6.46
N THR A 496 10.87 -11.69 7.26
CA THR A 496 11.80 -11.46 8.38
C THR A 496 11.66 -12.55 9.44
N ARG A 497 10.49 -13.19 9.53
CA ARG A 497 10.23 -14.31 10.45
C ARG A 497 10.68 -15.69 9.95
N CYS A 498 11.02 -15.83 8.66
CA CYS A 498 11.40 -17.12 8.07
C CYS A 498 12.92 -17.30 7.87
N LEU A 499 13.72 -16.27 8.17
CA LEU A 499 15.18 -16.32 8.28
C LEU A 499 15.59 -16.65 9.71
#